data_AF-A0A953FDE2-F1
#
_entry.id   AF-A0A953FDE2-F1
#
_cell.length_a   1.000
_cell.length_b   1.000
_cell.length_c   1.000
_cell.angle_alpha   90.00
_cell.angle_beta   90.00
_cell.angle_gamma   90.00
#
_symmetry.space_group_name_H-M   'P 1'
#
loop_
_entity.id
_entity.type
_entity.pdbx_description
1 polymer ?
#
loop_
_entity_poly.entity_id
_entity_poly.type
_entity_poly.pdbx_seq_one_letter_code
_entity_poly.pdbx_strand_id
1 'polypeptide(L)'
;MKLLLLFLFSVMVLTSCTKQSSETLKYPETAVADTTDNYFGERVSDPYRWLENDTATDTKNWVQAENKVTFTYLNGIPFRDLIRKRLEEVYNYQRLSAPFREGSYYYFYKNDGLQNQSVLYRTKGEKGEPEVFLDPNSFSKDGTTSLAGISFTSDGEIAAYQISQGGSDWRKVIVIATSDKRVLEDTLVDVKFSGIAWRGREGFYYSSYDKPVGSALSSKTQHHKLFFHRLGTSQQRDELIFGGDATPRRYIGAGLTEDERFLVVTAATSTTGNELYVRDLKDPKGKLQVIVSNFDNEYNIIDNDSDRLLVQTNWGAPKGRVMSFDLKNREQSDWKVVIPEAETPLEGVSTVGRKMLVSYLKDAHSVVLQYDLQGKMEREITLPGIGTSGSFSGKPGDTQVYYTFASFTYPTTIFKLDLISGKSTLHEQPGLDFDPEAYETKQVFFESKDKTKVPMFITYKKGMELNGKNPTWL
;
A
#
# COMPACT_ATOMS: atom_id res chain seq x y z
N MET A 1 56.98 -52.62 9.46
CA MET A 1 56.08 -51.75 10.27
C MET A 1 55.69 -50.43 9.59
N LYS A 2 56.52 -49.81 8.73
CA LYS A 2 56.15 -48.57 8.00
C LYS A 2 55.22 -48.76 6.78
N LEU A 3 55.19 -49.94 6.15
CA LEU A 3 54.28 -50.22 5.01
C LEU A 3 52.84 -50.56 5.42
N LEU A 4 52.61 -51.03 6.65
CA LEU A 4 51.26 -51.39 7.12
C LEU A 4 50.44 -50.16 7.54
N LEU A 5 51.11 -49.10 7.99
CA LEU A 5 50.46 -47.83 8.37
C LEU A 5 50.04 -46.97 7.17
N LEU A 6 50.69 -47.10 6.02
CA LEU A 6 50.27 -46.39 4.80
C LEU A 6 49.02 -47.02 4.14
N PHE A 7 48.80 -48.32 4.35
CA PHE A 7 47.61 -48.99 3.80
C PHE A 7 46.35 -48.70 4.65
N LEU A 8 46.49 -48.53 5.96
CA LEU A 8 45.37 -48.15 6.85
C LEU A 8 44.93 -46.69 6.69
N PHE A 9 45.81 -45.79 6.24
CA PHE A 9 45.43 -44.39 5.97
C PHE A 9 44.76 -44.22 4.59
N SER A 10 45.04 -45.11 3.62
CA SER A 10 44.42 -45.07 2.29
C SER A 10 43.00 -45.63 2.26
N VAL A 11 42.61 -46.47 3.23
CA VAL A 11 41.24 -47.03 3.32
C VAL A 11 40.28 -46.10 4.07
N MET A 12 40.78 -45.18 4.91
CA MET A 12 39.95 -44.21 5.63
C MET A 12 39.56 -42.97 4.82
N VAL A 13 40.21 -42.73 3.68
CA VAL A 13 39.89 -41.60 2.78
C VAL A 13 38.84 -41.98 1.72
N LEU A 14 38.56 -43.27 1.52
CA LEU A 14 37.58 -43.76 0.54
C LEU A 14 36.14 -43.87 1.07
N THR A 15 35.90 -43.59 2.37
CA THR A 15 34.54 -43.58 2.95
C THR A 15 33.91 -42.20 3.05
N SER A 16 34.56 -41.14 2.55
CA SER A 16 34.03 -39.77 2.60
C SER A 16 33.24 -39.35 1.35
N CYS A 17 33.03 -40.26 0.40
CA CYS A 17 31.92 -40.14 -0.55
C CYS A 17 30.66 -40.67 0.12
N THR A 18 30.13 -39.91 1.08
CA THR A 18 28.71 -39.99 1.39
C THR A 18 28.00 -39.66 0.09
N LYS A 19 27.54 -40.70 -0.62
CA LYS A 19 26.37 -40.58 -1.48
C LYS A 19 25.34 -39.89 -0.61
N GLN A 20 25.14 -38.60 -0.84
CA GLN A 20 23.95 -37.93 -0.38
C GLN A 20 22.83 -38.67 -1.09
N SER A 21 22.27 -39.68 -0.41
CA SER A 21 21.04 -40.30 -0.84
C SER A 21 20.08 -39.13 -0.95
N SER A 22 19.78 -38.74 -2.19
CA SER A 22 18.58 -37.98 -2.50
C SER A 22 17.44 -38.84 -1.97
N GLU A 23 17.08 -38.66 -0.69
CA GLU A 23 15.84 -39.18 -0.17
C GLU A 23 14.76 -38.61 -1.08
N THR A 24 14.14 -39.50 -1.85
CA THR A 24 13.07 -39.13 -2.75
C THR A 24 11.97 -38.53 -1.90
N LEU A 25 11.73 -37.22 -2.04
CA LEU A 25 10.66 -36.55 -1.31
C LEU A 25 9.34 -37.25 -1.62
N LYS A 26 8.66 -37.73 -0.58
CA LYS A 26 7.33 -38.29 -0.70
C LYS A 26 6.30 -37.19 -0.45
N TYR A 27 5.67 -36.72 -1.52
CA TYR A 27 4.58 -35.74 -1.44
C TYR A 27 3.31 -36.37 -0.85
N PRO A 28 2.45 -35.57 -0.21
CA PRO A 28 1.11 -36.01 0.17
C PRO A 28 0.34 -36.49 -1.07
N GLU A 29 -0.47 -37.53 -0.88
CA GLU A 29 -1.41 -37.91 -1.93
C GLU A 29 -2.47 -36.81 -2.07
N THR A 30 -2.66 -36.32 -3.29
CA THR A 30 -3.68 -35.32 -3.62
C THR A 30 -4.75 -36.01 -4.44
N ALA A 31 -5.96 -36.13 -3.86
CA ALA A 31 -7.07 -36.78 -4.55
C ALA A 31 -7.39 -36.06 -5.88
N VAL A 32 -7.70 -36.85 -6.90
CA VAL A 32 -8.08 -36.39 -8.24
C VAL A 32 -9.59 -36.59 -8.37
N ALA A 33 -10.34 -35.50 -8.46
CA ALA A 33 -11.78 -35.52 -8.72
C ALA A 33 -12.05 -35.60 -10.23
N ASP A 34 -13.25 -36.04 -10.61
CA ASP A 34 -13.75 -36.06 -12.00
C ASP A 34 -14.42 -34.74 -12.42
N THR A 35 -14.24 -33.69 -11.62
CA THR A 35 -14.87 -32.38 -11.86
C THR A 35 -14.43 -31.81 -13.20
N THR A 36 -15.41 -31.37 -13.98
CA THR A 36 -15.21 -30.81 -15.32
C THR A 36 -16.23 -29.70 -15.54
N ASP A 37 -15.75 -28.55 -15.98
CA ASP A 37 -16.60 -27.44 -16.40
C ASP A 37 -16.75 -27.40 -17.92
N ASN A 38 -17.79 -26.72 -18.39
CA ASN A 38 -18.04 -26.49 -19.81
C ASN A 38 -17.96 -24.99 -20.11
N TYR A 39 -17.03 -24.61 -20.98
CA TYR A 39 -16.87 -23.25 -21.47
C TYR A 39 -17.17 -23.23 -22.97
N PHE A 40 -18.38 -22.77 -23.34
CA PHE A 40 -18.82 -22.62 -24.74
C PHE A 40 -18.72 -23.91 -25.59
N GLY A 41 -18.92 -25.07 -24.98
CA GLY A 41 -18.83 -26.39 -25.63
C GLY A 41 -17.53 -27.14 -25.34
N GLU A 42 -16.49 -26.45 -24.86
CA GLU A 42 -15.21 -27.07 -24.49
C GLU A 42 -15.27 -27.57 -23.05
N ARG A 43 -14.89 -28.83 -22.84
CA ARG A 43 -14.82 -29.44 -21.50
C ARG A 43 -13.43 -29.22 -20.90
N VAL A 44 -13.37 -28.57 -19.74
CA VAL A 44 -12.12 -28.30 -19.02
C VAL A 44 -12.14 -29.06 -17.69
N SER A 45 -11.20 -29.98 -17.53
CA SER A 45 -11.07 -30.76 -16.28
C SER A 45 -10.42 -29.92 -15.18
N ASP A 46 -11.00 -29.96 -13.99
CA ASP A 46 -10.45 -29.36 -12.78
C ASP A 46 -10.37 -30.41 -11.66
N PRO A 47 -9.36 -31.31 -11.71
CA PRO A 47 -9.29 -32.44 -10.80
C PRO A 47 -9.04 -32.05 -9.34
N TYR A 48 -8.66 -30.80 -9.08
CA TYR A 48 -8.33 -30.31 -7.75
C TYR A 48 -9.34 -29.30 -7.20
N ARG A 49 -10.51 -29.15 -7.85
CA ARG A 49 -11.62 -28.28 -7.40
C ARG A 49 -11.95 -28.42 -5.92
N TRP A 50 -11.80 -29.62 -5.35
CA TRP A 50 -12.09 -29.86 -3.93
C TRP A 50 -11.21 -29.02 -2.97
N LEU A 51 -10.00 -28.62 -3.40
CA LEU A 51 -9.11 -27.74 -2.64
C LEU A 51 -9.59 -26.28 -2.61
N GLU A 52 -10.55 -25.88 -3.45
CA GLU A 52 -11.14 -24.53 -3.41
C GLU A 52 -12.01 -24.31 -2.15
N ASN A 53 -12.50 -25.39 -1.52
CA ASN A 53 -13.27 -25.27 -0.28
C ASN A 53 -12.31 -25.11 0.92
N ASP A 54 -12.08 -23.87 1.30
CA ASP A 54 -11.20 -23.45 2.39
C ASP A 54 -11.71 -23.84 3.79
N THR A 55 -12.98 -24.26 3.90
CA THR A 55 -13.59 -24.70 5.16
C THR A 55 -13.63 -26.22 5.33
N ALA A 56 -13.28 -26.99 4.28
CA ALA A 56 -13.31 -28.44 4.33
C ALA A 56 -12.17 -29.02 5.18
N THR A 57 -12.49 -30.04 5.97
CA THR A 57 -11.52 -30.79 6.77
C THR A 57 -10.41 -31.39 5.91
N ASP A 58 -10.76 -31.90 4.73
CA ASP A 58 -9.78 -32.54 3.82
C ASP A 58 -8.77 -31.52 3.29
N THR A 59 -9.22 -30.32 2.89
CA THR A 59 -8.34 -29.22 2.47
C THR A 59 -7.38 -28.83 3.59
N LYS A 60 -7.90 -28.68 4.82
CA LYS A 60 -7.08 -28.40 6.00
C LYS A 60 -6.02 -29.47 6.23
N ASN A 61 -6.39 -30.75 6.16
CA ASN A 61 -5.47 -31.87 6.34
C ASN A 61 -4.40 -31.90 5.26
N TRP A 62 -4.79 -31.64 4.00
CA TRP A 62 -3.87 -31.54 2.87
C TRP A 62 -2.85 -30.42 3.06
N VAL A 63 -3.29 -29.21 3.44
CA VAL A 63 -2.39 -28.07 3.73
C VAL A 63 -1.39 -28.41 4.84
N GLN A 64 -1.82 -29.12 5.89
CA GLN A 64 -0.93 -29.56 6.96
C GLN A 64 0.12 -30.58 6.47
N ALA A 65 -0.30 -31.53 5.62
CA ALA A 65 0.59 -32.52 5.04
C ALA A 65 1.63 -31.89 4.09
N GLU A 66 1.22 -30.95 3.25
CA GLU A 66 2.10 -30.22 2.34
C GLU A 66 3.13 -29.36 3.10
N ASN A 67 2.66 -28.65 4.14
CA ASN A 67 3.56 -27.92 5.03
C ASN A 67 4.59 -28.84 5.69
N LYS A 68 4.19 -30.05 6.11
CA LYS A 68 5.12 -31.01 6.71
C LYS A 68 6.23 -31.42 5.74
N VAL A 69 5.90 -31.73 4.49
CA VAL A 69 6.91 -32.07 3.46
C VAL A 69 7.81 -30.87 3.17
N THR A 70 7.21 -29.69 2.99
CA THR A 70 7.93 -28.44 2.76
C THR A 70 8.93 -28.14 3.87
N PHE A 71 8.51 -28.14 5.13
CA PHE A 71 9.42 -27.86 6.25
C PHE A 71 10.44 -28.98 6.48
N THR A 72 10.11 -30.24 6.16
CA THR A 72 11.11 -31.32 6.17
C THR A 72 12.23 -31.02 5.18
N TYR A 73 11.89 -30.65 3.95
CA TYR A 73 12.87 -30.27 2.93
C TYR A 73 13.66 -29.02 3.32
N LEU A 74 12.98 -27.94 3.69
CA LEU A 74 13.63 -26.67 4.05
C LEU A 74 14.53 -26.81 5.28
N ASN A 75 14.18 -27.65 6.26
CA ASN A 75 15.01 -27.92 7.44
C ASN A 75 16.28 -28.72 7.08
N GLY A 76 16.30 -29.41 5.94
CA GLY A 76 17.48 -30.12 5.44
C GLY A 76 18.52 -29.21 4.77
N ILE A 77 18.22 -27.93 4.51
CA ILE A 77 19.12 -26.99 3.84
C ILE A 77 20.18 -26.49 4.84
N PRO A 78 21.48 -26.85 4.70
CA PRO A 78 22.49 -26.63 5.76
C PRO A 78 22.74 -25.16 6.14
N PHE A 79 22.51 -24.25 5.19
CA PHE A 79 22.76 -22.80 5.36
C PHE A 79 21.49 -21.99 5.67
N ARG A 80 20.33 -22.63 5.85
CA ARG A 80 19.07 -21.91 6.10
C ARG A 80 19.13 -21.05 7.36
N ASP A 81 19.67 -21.57 8.46
CA ASP A 81 19.81 -20.82 9.70
C ASP A 81 20.85 -19.69 9.60
N LEU A 82 21.87 -19.84 8.77
CA LEU A 82 22.83 -18.77 8.49
C LEU A 82 22.13 -17.60 7.78
N ILE A 83 21.32 -17.89 6.75
CA ILE A 83 20.53 -16.88 6.05
C ILE A 83 19.54 -16.21 7.01
N ARG A 84 18.81 -17.00 7.81
CA ARG A 84 17.85 -16.46 8.80
C ARG A 84 18.53 -15.48 9.77
N LYS A 85 19.66 -15.88 10.35
CA LYS A 85 20.42 -15.01 11.27
C LYS A 85 20.91 -13.74 10.57
N ARG A 86 21.46 -13.86 9.36
CA ARG A 86 21.93 -12.68 8.63
C ARG A 86 20.78 -11.74 8.28
N LEU A 87 19.62 -12.26 7.89
CA LEU A 87 18.41 -11.47 7.67
C LEU A 87 17.96 -10.77 8.96
N GLU A 88 17.95 -11.47 10.09
CA GLU A 88 17.61 -10.89 11.40
C GLU A 88 18.53 -9.74 11.79
N GLU A 89 19.86 -9.91 11.62
CA GLU A 89 20.85 -8.85 11.86
C GLU A 89 20.60 -7.59 11.02
N VAL A 90 20.42 -7.75 9.69
CA VAL A 90 20.20 -6.60 8.80
C VAL A 90 18.80 -6.02 8.89
N TYR A 91 17.83 -6.75 9.44
CA TYR A 91 16.46 -6.29 9.64
C TYR A 91 16.27 -5.60 10.99
N ASN A 92 17.15 -5.86 11.97
CA ASN A 92 17.08 -5.32 13.32
C ASN A 92 17.71 -3.92 13.43
N TYR A 93 17.07 -2.94 12.80
CA TYR A 93 17.43 -1.52 12.90
C TYR A 93 16.19 -0.65 13.05
N GLN A 94 16.36 0.53 13.64
CA GLN A 94 15.26 1.47 13.82
C GLN A 94 14.73 1.94 12.46
N ARG A 95 13.41 1.86 12.29
CA ARG A 95 12.68 2.40 11.13
C ARG A 95 11.67 3.43 11.58
N LEU A 96 11.66 4.59 10.90
CA LEU A 96 10.71 5.67 11.12
C LEU A 96 9.94 5.97 9.82
N SER A 97 8.66 6.33 9.93
CA SER A 97 7.93 6.96 8.83
C SER A 97 8.15 8.48 8.83
N ALA A 98 7.90 9.12 7.69
CA ALA A 98 7.75 10.58 7.67
C ALA A 98 6.65 11.00 8.66
N PRO A 99 6.87 12.06 9.46
CA PRO A 99 5.86 12.55 10.39
C PRO A 99 4.73 13.26 9.66
N PHE A 100 3.51 13.14 10.17
CA PHE A 100 2.33 13.85 9.69
C PHE A 100 1.63 14.57 10.83
N ARG A 101 1.03 15.73 10.56
CA ARG A 101 0.44 16.59 11.60
C ARG A 101 -1.07 16.43 11.66
N GLU A 102 -1.59 16.17 12.86
CA GLU A 102 -3.02 16.20 13.15
C GLU A 102 -3.28 16.93 14.47
N GLY A 103 -4.15 17.95 14.42
CA GLY A 103 -4.34 18.88 15.53
C GLY A 103 -3.01 19.50 16.01
N SER A 104 -2.73 19.37 17.30
CA SER A 104 -1.50 19.89 17.93
C SER A 104 -0.31 18.91 17.95
N TYR A 105 -0.46 17.72 17.36
CA TYR A 105 0.54 16.65 17.44
C TYR A 105 1.12 16.32 16.07
N TYR A 106 2.38 15.91 16.07
CA TYR A 106 2.96 15.15 14.96
C TYR A 106 2.86 13.68 15.31
N TYR A 107 2.44 12.87 14.35
CA TYR A 107 2.34 11.42 14.43
C TYR A 107 3.36 10.80 13.50
N PHE A 108 3.91 9.65 13.89
CA PHE A 108 4.83 8.88 13.06
C PHE A 108 4.87 7.43 13.52
N TYR A 109 5.13 6.53 12.58
CA TYR A 109 5.36 5.13 12.88
C TYR A 109 6.82 4.90 13.23
N LYS A 110 7.07 4.09 14.24
CA LYS A 110 8.40 3.63 14.64
C LYS A 110 8.38 2.12 14.83
N ASN A 111 9.44 1.47 14.37
CA ASN A 111 9.77 0.09 14.67
C ASN A 111 11.21 0.05 15.20
N ASP A 112 11.44 -0.56 16.36
CA ASP A 112 12.76 -0.62 16.99
C ASP A 112 13.73 -1.64 16.36
N GLY A 113 13.23 -2.50 15.47
CA GLY A 113 14.02 -3.43 14.68
C GLY A 113 13.33 -4.78 14.46
N LEU A 114 12.77 -5.38 15.51
CA LEU A 114 12.16 -6.73 15.42
C LEU A 114 10.72 -6.78 15.96
N GLN A 115 10.12 -5.64 16.29
CA GLN A 115 8.69 -5.56 16.53
C GLN A 115 7.90 -6.10 15.33
N ASN A 116 6.92 -6.97 15.59
CA ASN A 116 6.07 -7.56 14.56
C ASN A 116 5.30 -6.50 13.76
N GLN A 117 4.87 -5.43 14.44
CA GLN A 117 4.15 -4.31 13.86
C GLN A 117 4.79 -3.00 14.30
N SER A 118 4.87 -2.03 13.38
CA SER A 118 5.28 -0.67 13.73
C SER A 118 4.28 -0.03 14.70
N VAL A 119 4.81 0.67 15.70
CA VAL A 119 4.04 1.39 16.71
C VAL A 119 3.81 2.82 16.26
N LEU A 120 2.59 3.33 16.43
CA LEU A 120 2.26 4.72 16.15
C LEU A 120 2.60 5.58 17.37
N TYR A 121 3.56 6.47 17.21
CA TYR A 121 3.97 7.47 18.19
C TYR A 121 3.36 8.83 17.87
N ARG A 122 3.37 9.73 18.86
CA ARG A 122 3.14 11.14 18.65
C ARG A 122 4.06 12.04 19.49
N THR A 123 4.27 13.26 19.04
CA THR A 123 4.96 14.33 19.78
C THR A 123 4.11 15.59 19.79
N LYS A 124 4.14 16.34 20.89
CA LYS A 124 3.52 17.66 20.95
C LYS A 124 4.46 18.70 20.33
N GLY A 125 4.16 19.15 19.11
CA GLY A 125 5.08 19.94 18.29
C GLY A 125 6.31 19.13 17.80
N GLU A 126 7.19 19.79 17.04
CA GLU A 126 8.35 19.12 16.41
C GLU A 126 9.46 18.71 17.40
N LYS A 127 9.52 19.36 18.58
CA LYS A 127 10.56 19.12 19.61
C LYS A 127 10.02 18.50 20.90
N GLY A 128 8.78 18.00 20.87
CA GLY A 128 8.21 17.31 22.02
C GLY A 128 8.83 15.93 22.20
N GLU A 129 8.80 15.41 23.43
CA GLU A 129 9.18 14.02 23.69
C GLU A 129 8.16 13.06 23.04
N PRO A 130 8.63 12.03 22.30
CA PRO A 130 7.74 11.03 21.73
C PRO A 130 7.02 10.18 22.77
N GLU A 131 5.71 10.00 22.60
CA GLU A 131 4.92 9.05 23.38
C GLU A 131 4.20 8.05 22.48
N VAL A 132 3.98 6.84 22.99
CA VAL A 132 3.20 5.80 22.30
C VAL A 132 1.73 6.25 22.23
N PHE A 133 1.22 6.32 21.01
CA PHE A 133 -0.19 6.58 20.75
C PHE A 133 -0.97 5.28 20.56
N LEU A 134 -0.58 4.42 19.61
CA LEU A 134 -1.17 3.10 19.42
C LEU A 134 -0.08 2.06 19.19
N ASP A 135 -0.13 0.94 19.93
CA ASP A 135 0.78 -0.19 19.78
C ASP A 135 0.02 -1.41 19.22
N PRO A 136 0.14 -1.70 17.91
CA PRO A 136 -0.55 -2.84 17.31
C PRO A 136 -0.04 -4.19 17.80
N ASN A 137 1.16 -4.27 18.39
CA ASN A 137 1.68 -5.51 18.96
C ASN A 137 0.85 -5.97 20.18
N SER A 138 0.04 -5.08 20.76
CA SER A 138 -0.91 -5.41 21.83
C SER A 138 -2.29 -5.89 21.34
N PHE A 139 -2.58 -5.80 20.04
CA PHE A 139 -3.90 -6.12 19.49
C PHE A 139 -4.20 -7.62 19.42
N SER A 140 -3.16 -8.46 19.33
CA SER A 140 -3.28 -9.91 19.48
C SER A 140 -2.05 -10.50 20.16
N LYS A 141 -2.22 -11.66 20.80
CA LYS A 141 -1.13 -12.34 21.53
C LYS A 141 0.03 -12.79 20.62
N ASP A 142 -0.24 -12.99 19.34
CA ASP A 142 0.67 -13.53 18.34
C ASP A 142 1.14 -12.49 17.30
N GLY A 143 0.77 -11.22 17.44
CA GLY A 143 1.15 -10.14 16.53
C GLY A 143 0.50 -10.19 15.14
N THR A 144 -0.52 -11.04 14.94
CA THR A 144 -1.22 -11.22 13.66
C THR A 144 -2.34 -10.20 13.40
N THR A 145 -2.64 -9.32 14.38
CA THR A 145 -3.56 -8.20 14.20
C THR A 145 -2.76 -6.91 13.98
N SER A 146 -2.95 -6.28 12.82
CA SER A 146 -2.22 -5.08 12.41
C SER A 146 -3.12 -3.84 12.39
N LEU A 147 -2.51 -2.66 12.53
CA LEU A 147 -3.14 -1.37 12.28
C LEU A 147 -3.13 -1.10 10.77
N ALA A 148 -4.30 -1.12 10.14
CA ALA A 148 -4.45 -0.97 8.71
C ALA A 148 -4.56 0.48 8.25
N GLY A 149 -4.97 1.39 9.14
CA GLY A 149 -5.14 2.81 8.84
C GLY A 149 -5.66 3.58 10.03
N ILE A 150 -5.49 4.89 10.01
CA ILE A 150 -6.03 5.82 11.01
C ILE A 150 -6.40 7.13 10.33
N SER A 151 -7.53 7.71 10.73
CA SER A 151 -8.03 8.99 10.23
C SER A 151 -8.50 9.83 11.39
N PHE A 152 -8.26 11.13 11.33
CA PHE A 152 -8.52 12.07 12.42
C PHE A 152 -9.57 13.09 12.01
N THR A 153 -10.34 13.59 12.97
CA THR A 153 -11.09 14.83 12.79
C THR A 153 -10.12 15.98 12.52
N SER A 154 -10.58 17.04 11.85
CA SER A 154 -9.72 18.20 11.50
C SER A 154 -9.09 18.90 12.71
N ASP A 155 -9.73 18.83 13.90
CA ASP A 155 -9.16 19.31 15.17
C ASP A 155 -8.18 18.32 15.83
N GLY A 156 -8.11 17.08 15.35
CA GLY A 156 -7.27 16.00 15.88
C GLY A 156 -7.75 15.43 17.22
N GLU A 157 -8.94 15.79 17.71
CA GLU A 157 -9.44 15.34 19.02
C GLU A 157 -10.06 13.94 19.00
N ILE A 158 -10.53 13.49 17.84
CA ILE A 158 -11.12 12.16 17.65
C ILE A 158 -10.36 11.46 16.52
N ALA A 159 -10.12 10.17 16.68
CA ALA A 159 -9.56 9.33 15.64
C ALA A 159 -10.39 8.08 15.45
N ALA A 160 -10.48 7.61 14.20
CA ALA A 160 -11.00 6.30 13.84
C ALA A 160 -9.85 5.50 13.24
N TYR A 161 -9.56 4.33 13.80
CA TYR A 161 -8.53 3.44 13.30
C TYR A 161 -9.09 2.10 12.88
N GLN A 162 -8.47 1.53 11.84
CA GLN A 162 -8.86 0.26 11.24
C GLN A 162 -7.87 -0.84 11.66
N ILE A 163 -8.39 -1.99 12.06
CA ILE A 163 -7.55 -3.18 12.31
C ILE A 163 -7.81 -4.28 11.29
N SER A 164 -6.76 -5.02 10.94
CA SER A 164 -6.80 -6.25 10.13
C SER A 164 -6.45 -7.44 11.01
N GLN A 165 -7.21 -8.54 10.92
CA GLN A 165 -6.94 -9.76 11.67
C GLN A 165 -6.47 -10.86 10.72
N GLY A 166 -5.30 -11.45 10.97
CA GLY A 166 -4.76 -12.54 10.16
C GLY A 166 -4.41 -12.15 8.72
N GLY A 167 -4.21 -10.86 8.45
CA GLY A 167 -3.91 -10.34 7.11
C GLY A 167 -5.09 -10.34 6.13
N SER A 168 -6.29 -10.71 6.58
CA SER A 168 -7.53 -10.60 5.77
C SER A 168 -7.79 -9.17 5.35
N ASP A 169 -8.45 -8.92 4.21
CA ASP A 169 -8.88 -7.58 3.76
C ASP A 169 -10.06 -7.00 4.55
N TRP A 170 -10.78 -7.83 5.31
CA TRP A 170 -11.82 -7.33 6.20
C TRP A 170 -11.22 -6.51 7.33
N ARG A 171 -11.94 -5.47 7.74
CA ARG A 171 -11.53 -4.48 8.72
C ARG A 171 -12.60 -4.31 9.78
N LYS A 172 -12.14 -3.94 10.97
CA LYS A 172 -12.97 -3.34 12.02
C LYS A 172 -12.54 -1.90 12.22
N VAL A 173 -13.47 -1.00 12.50
CA VAL A 173 -13.18 0.41 12.79
C VAL A 173 -13.46 0.70 14.26
N ILE A 174 -12.49 1.26 14.95
CA ILE A 174 -12.58 1.64 16.36
C ILE A 174 -12.38 3.15 16.46
N VAL A 175 -13.31 3.81 17.14
CA VAL A 175 -13.32 5.27 17.32
C VAL A 175 -12.87 5.61 18.73
N ILE A 176 -11.90 6.51 18.86
CA ILE A 176 -11.27 6.89 20.13
C ILE A 176 -11.18 8.41 20.31
N ALA A 177 -11.21 8.88 21.55
CA ALA A 177 -10.70 10.21 21.88
C ALA A 177 -9.17 10.17 21.85
N THR A 178 -8.53 11.14 21.21
CA THR A 178 -7.06 11.15 21.11
C THR A 178 -6.38 11.56 22.40
N SER A 179 -7.05 12.27 23.31
CA SER A 179 -6.48 12.76 24.56
C SER A 179 -6.06 11.62 25.51
N ASP A 180 -6.97 10.67 25.74
CA ASP A 180 -6.80 9.56 26.70
C ASP A 180 -6.89 8.17 26.05
N LYS A 181 -7.14 8.10 24.72
CA LYS A 181 -7.29 6.86 23.94
C LYS A 181 -8.52 6.04 24.35
N ARG A 182 -9.50 6.63 25.04
CA ARG A 182 -10.74 5.94 25.38
C ARG A 182 -11.53 5.63 24.12
N VAL A 183 -12.05 4.42 24.02
CA VAL A 183 -13.02 4.04 22.98
C VAL A 183 -14.32 4.81 23.20
N LEU A 184 -14.85 5.40 22.14
CA LEU A 184 -16.01 6.29 22.18
C LEU A 184 -17.33 5.57 21.96
N GLU A 185 -17.33 4.50 21.17
CA GLU A 185 -18.53 3.75 20.78
C GLU A 185 -18.20 2.31 20.36
N ASP A 186 -19.23 1.56 20.00
CA ASP A 186 -19.08 0.18 19.55
C ASP A 186 -18.23 0.08 18.28
N THR A 187 -17.49 -1.01 18.14
CA THR A 187 -16.65 -1.28 16.97
C THR A 187 -17.51 -1.56 15.74
N LEU A 188 -17.27 -0.84 14.64
CA LEU A 188 -17.90 -1.14 13.36
C LEU A 188 -17.24 -2.36 12.73
N VAL A 189 -18.06 -3.21 12.11
CA VAL A 189 -17.65 -4.47 11.45
C VAL A 189 -18.01 -4.46 9.97
N ASP A 190 -17.61 -5.50 9.25
CA ASP A 190 -17.91 -5.71 7.83
C ASP A 190 -17.40 -4.59 6.90
N VAL A 191 -16.36 -3.86 7.34
CA VAL A 191 -15.66 -2.85 6.54
C VAL A 191 -14.61 -3.54 5.68
N LYS A 192 -14.48 -3.18 4.41
CA LYS A 192 -13.47 -3.76 3.48
C LYS A 192 -13.23 -2.78 2.34
N PHE A 193 -11.99 -2.64 1.89
CA PHE A 193 -11.59 -1.69 0.84
C PHE A 193 -12.14 -0.26 1.06
N SER A 194 -11.98 0.25 2.29
CA SER A 194 -12.54 1.53 2.72
C SER A 194 -11.48 2.42 3.35
N GLY A 195 -11.47 3.69 2.96
CA GLY A 195 -10.91 4.77 3.78
C GLY A 195 -11.89 5.23 4.87
N ILE A 196 -11.55 6.29 5.60
CA ILE A 196 -12.42 6.96 6.57
C ILE A 196 -12.36 8.46 6.33
N ALA A 197 -13.46 9.04 5.86
CA ALA A 197 -13.55 10.47 5.54
C ALA A 197 -14.43 11.20 6.57
N TRP A 198 -13.79 11.90 7.50
CA TRP A 198 -14.46 12.64 8.57
C TRP A 198 -15.20 13.88 8.08
N ARG A 199 -16.45 14.05 8.54
CA ARG A 199 -17.22 15.28 8.38
C ARG A 199 -17.35 15.95 9.76
N GLY A 200 -16.44 16.88 10.03
CA GLY A 200 -16.26 17.51 11.33
C GLY A 200 -16.25 16.47 12.45
N ARG A 201 -17.06 16.72 13.49
CA ARG A 201 -17.28 15.80 14.61
C ARG A 201 -18.64 15.09 14.55
N GLU A 202 -19.34 15.21 13.42
CA GLU A 202 -20.66 14.60 13.24
C GLU A 202 -20.53 13.09 13.02
N GLY A 203 -19.52 12.68 12.26
CA GLY A 203 -19.40 11.32 11.76
C GLY A 203 -18.39 11.20 10.61
N PHE A 204 -18.37 10.05 9.96
CA PHE A 204 -17.49 9.78 8.83
C PHE A 204 -18.15 8.90 7.77
N TYR A 205 -17.68 9.05 6.53
CA TYR A 205 -18.02 8.17 5.43
C TYR A 205 -17.10 6.95 5.41
N TYR A 206 -17.67 5.78 5.15
CA TYR A 206 -16.93 4.52 5.01
C TYR A 206 -17.65 3.56 4.07
N SER A 207 -16.92 2.63 3.48
CA SER A 207 -17.43 1.61 2.56
C SER A 207 -17.46 0.23 3.21
N SER A 208 -18.47 -0.55 2.87
CA SER A 208 -18.72 -1.89 3.43
C SER A 208 -19.43 -2.79 2.43
N TYR A 209 -19.13 -4.09 2.49
CA TYR A 209 -19.97 -5.11 1.86
C TYR A 209 -20.84 -5.77 2.92
N ASP A 210 -21.98 -6.28 2.49
CA ASP A 210 -22.69 -7.24 3.31
C ASP A 210 -21.80 -8.45 3.58
N LYS A 211 -21.88 -8.96 4.81
CA LYS A 211 -21.21 -10.20 5.17
C LYS A 211 -21.70 -11.33 4.24
N PRO A 212 -20.79 -11.97 3.49
CA PRO A 212 -21.19 -12.98 2.53
C PRO A 212 -21.72 -14.24 3.23
N VAL A 213 -22.62 -14.95 2.55
CA VAL A 213 -23.00 -16.32 2.94
C VAL A 213 -21.84 -17.25 2.57
N GLY A 214 -21.45 -18.14 3.49
CA GLY A 214 -20.29 -19.02 3.33
C GLY A 214 -19.01 -18.45 3.96
N SER A 215 -17.85 -18.74 3.36
CA SER A 215 -16.57 -18.26 3.87
C SER A 215 -16.37 -16.79 3.53
N ALA A 216 -16.04 -15.97 4.53
CA ALA A 216 -15.69 -14.57 4.32
C ALA A 216 -14.40 -14.38 3.49
N LEU A 217 -13.60 -15.43 3.32
CA LEU A 217 -12.31 -15.39 2.62
C LEU A 217 -12.41 -15.74 1.14
N SER A 218 -13.39 -16.57 0.75
CA SER A 218 -13.54 -17.07 -0.64
C SER A 218 -14.88 -16.69 -1.29
N SER A 219 -15.92 -16.39 -0.51
CA SER A 219 -17.22 -16.00 -1.07
C SER A 219 -17.14 -14.64 -1.79
N LYS A 220 -17.83 -14.56 -2.93
CA LYS A 220 -17.85 -13.37 -3.80
C LYS A 220 -18.50 -12.17 -3.11
N THR A 221 -17.78 -11.05 -3.03
CA THR A 221 -18.30 -9.72 -2.66
C THR A 221 -18.31 -8.82 -3.89
N GLN A 222 -19.48 -8.33 -4.32
CA GLN A 222 -19.60 -7.56 -5.57
C GLN A 222 -20.45 -6.28 -5.47
N HIS A 223 -21.22 -6.09 -4.40
CA HIS A 223 -22.06 -4.90 -4.19
C HIS A 223 -21.50 -4.11 -3.01
N HIS A 224 -20.58 -3.20 -3.29
CA HIS A 224 -20.04 -2.31 -2.28
C HIS A 224 -21.07 -1.24 -1.92
N LYS A 225 -21.05 -0.75 -0.69
CA LYS A 225 -21.97 0.27 -0.17
C LYS A 225 -21.16 1.35 0.52
N LEU A 226 -21.48 2.61 0.24
CA LEU A 226 -20.96 3.76 0.96
C LEU A 226 -21.97 4.17 2.04
N PHE A 227 -21.54 4.17 3.29
CA PHE A 227 -22.32 4.58 4.45
C PHE A 227 -21.79 5.88 5.04
N PHE A 228 -22.65 6.60 5.77
CA PHE A 228 -22.25 7.62 6.72
C PHE A 228 -22.56 7.13 8.15
N HIS A 229 -21.51 6.98 8.95
CA HIS A 229 -21.64 6.68 10.38
C HIS A 229 -21.74 7.99 11.16
N ARG A 230 -22.83 8.15 11.92
CA ARG A 230 -22.99 9.29 12.84
C ARG A 230 -22.54 8.88 14.23
N LEU A 231 -21.65 9.66 14.84
CA LEU A 231 -21.13 9.36 16.18
C LEU A 231 -22.27 9.26 17.20
N GLY A 232 -22.15 8.30 18.12
CA GLY A 232 -23.15 8.03 19.14
C GLY A 232 -24.40 7.31 18.63
N THR A 233 -24.38 6.79 17.39
CA THR A 233 -25.42 5.93 16.85
C THR A 233 -24.90 4.51 16.64
N SER A 234 -25.81 3.53 16.51
CA SER A 234 -25.42 2.16 16.22
C SER A 234 -25.18 1.99 14.73
N GLN A 235 -24.22 1.13 14.34
CA GLN A 235 -23.90 0.85 12.93
C GLN A 235 -25.13 0.47 12.08
N GLN A 236 -26.13 -0.20 12.67
CA GLN A 236 -27.38 -0.57 11.99
C GLN A 236 -28.22 0.63 11.53
N ARG A 237 -27.96 1.82 12.07
CA ARG A 237 -28.65 3.08 11.70
C ARG A 237 -27.82 3.94 10.75
N ASP A 238 -26.67 3.46 10.30
CA ASP A 238 -25.83 4.18 9.36
C ASP A 238 -26.57 4.42 8.05
N GLU A 239 -26.45 5.64 7.54
CA GLU A 239 -27.17 6.06 6.33
C GLU A 239 -26.47 5.52 5.09
N LEU A 240 -27.19 4.77 4.25
CA LEU A 240 -26.68 4.37 2.94
C LEU A 240 -26.65 5.58 2.00
N ILE A 241 -25.44 6.03 1.65
CA ILE A 241 -25.21 7.21 0.82
C ILE A 241 -25.19 6.86 -0.67
N PHE A 242 -24.55 5.75 -1.03
CA PHE A 242 -24.37 5.33 -2.42
C PHE A 242 -24.10 3.82 -2.52
N GLY A 243 -24.39 3.22 -3.67
CA GLY A 243 -24.08 1.82 -3.95
C GLY A 243 -25.18 0.83 -3.57
N GLY A 244 -24.77 -0.40 -3.24
CA GLY A 244 -25.68 -1.52 -2.97
C GLY A 244 -26.43 -1.98 -4.22
N ASP A 245 -27.59 -2.62 -4.03
CA ASP A 245 -28.36 -3.21 -5.13
C ASP A 245 -28.92 -2.18 -6.11
N ALA A 246 -29.17 -0.95 -5.64
CA ALA A 246 -29.64 0.16 -6.48
C ALA A 246 -28.57 0.66 -7.46
N THR A 247 -27.29 0.53 -7.11
CA THR A 247 -26.16 0.94 -7.96
C THR A 247 -25.00 -0.02 -7.74
N PRO A 248 -25.07 -1.24 -8.31
CA PRO A 248 -24.11 -2.30 -8.01
C PRO A 248 -22.75 -1.94 -8.59
N ARG A 249 -21.79 -1.70 -7.70
CA ARG A 249 -20.39 -1.41 -8.02
C ARG A 249 -19.51 -2.26 -7.12
N ARG A 250 -18.40 -2.75 -7.69
CA ARG A 250 -17.48 -3.61 -6.94
C ARG A 250 -16.64 -2.79 -5.99
N TYR A 251 -16.19 -1.61 -6.36
CA TYR A 251 -15.39 -0.74 -5.52
C TYR A 251 -16.06 0.62 -5.41
N ILE A 252 -16.18 1.14 -4.19
CA ILE A 252 -16.75 2.45 -3.91
C ILE A 252 -15.87 3.07 -2.84
N GLY A 253 -15.38 4.27 -3.08
CA GLY A 253 -14.61 5.06 -2.13
C GLY A 253 -15.26 6.41 -1.93
N ALA A 254 -15.01 7.02 -0.77
CA ALA A 254 -15.34 8.40 -0.54
C ALA A 254 -14.19 9.13 0.14
N GLY A 255 -14.03 10.39 -0.25
CA GLY A 255 -13.13 11.35 0.37
C GLY A 255 -13.85 12.69 0.53
N LEU A 256 -13.31 13.53 1.39
CA LEU A 256 -13.68 14.93 1.47
C LEU A 256 -12.51 15.76 1.01
N THR A 257 -12.80 16.89 0.36
CA THR A 257 -11.77 17.91 0.15
C THR A 257 -11.26 18.41 1.49
N GLU A 258 -10.06 19.00 1.51
CA GLU A 258 -9.39 19.34 2.76
C GLU A 258 -10.16 20.40 3.59
N ASP A 259 -10.97 21.22 2.93
CA ASP A 259 -11.91 22.16 3.57
C ASP A 259 -13.24 21.51 4.02
N GLU A 260 -13.34 20.18 3.94
CA GLU A 260 -14.51 19.34 4.21
C GLU A 260 -15.78 19.73 3.42
N ARG A 261 -15.65 20.55 2.38
CA ARG A 261 -16.79 21.08 1.63
C ARG A 261 -17.36 20.07 0.65
N PHE A 262 -16.52 19.41 -0.13
CA PHE A 262 -16.97 18.56 -1.21
C PHE A 262 -16.80 17.10 -0.83
N LEU A 263 -17.92 16.37 -0.75
CA LEU A 263 -17.91 14.91 -0.71
C LEU A 263 -17.64 14.42 -2.13
N VAL A 264 -16.53 13.71 -2.29
CA VAL A 264 -16.13 13.05 -3.53
C VAL A 264 -16.37 11.57 -3.38
N VAL A 265 -17.10 10.98 -4.33
CA VAL A 265 -17.36 9.53 -4.38
C VAL A 265 -16.82 8.99 -5.70
N THR A 266 -15.99 7.96 -5.62
CA THR A 266 -15.54 7.18 -6.78
C THR A 266 -16.19 5.81 -6.76
N ALA A 267 -16.54 5.29 -7.93
CA ALA A 267 -17.14 3.97 -8.05
C ALA A 267 -16.60 3.22 -9.27
N ALA A 268 -16.33 1.93 -9.13
CA ALA A 268 -15.71 1.11 -10.17
C ALA A 268 -16.19 -0.34 -10.14
N THR A 269 -16.01 -1.02 -11.27
CA THR A 269 -16.26 -2.47 -11.43
C THR A 269 -14.97 -3.28 -11.56
N SER A 270 -13.86 -2.61 -11.87
CA SER A 270 -12.52 -3.16 -12.02
C SER A 270 -11.50 -2.31 -11.26
N THR A 271 -10.21 -2.62 -11.36
CA THR A 271 -9.11 -1.84 -10.78
C THR A 271 -8.63 -0.70 -11.67
N THR A 272 -9.22 -0.52 -12.86
CA THR A 272 -8.92 0.58 -13.78
C THR A 272 -10.21 1.23 -14.24
N GLY A 273 -10.20 2.56 -14.28
CA GLY A 273 -11.35 3.36 -14.70
C GLY A 273 -12.44 3.46 -13.64
N ASN A 274 -12.99 4.66 -13.48
CA ASN A 274 -13.99 4.93 -12.44
C ASN A 274 -15.01 5.98 -12.85
N GLU A 275 -16.21 5.81 -12.29
CA GLU A 275 -17.19 6.87 -12.18
C GLU A 275 -16.73 7.89 -11.13
N LEU A 276 -17.20 9.12 -11.27
CA LEU A 276 -16.92 10.21 -10.35
C LEU A 276 -18.21 10.94 -10.01
N TYR A 277 -18.46 11.14 -8.71
CA TYR A 277 -19.58 11.89 -8.20
C TYR A 277 -19.11 12.90 -7.16
N VAL A 278 -19.76 14.05 -7.10
CA VAL A 278 -19.42 15.10 -6.14
C VAL A 278 -20.68 15.74 -5.56
N ARG A 279 -20.66 16.01 -4.25
CA ARG A 279 -21.70 16.76 -3.53
C ARG A 279 -21.07 17.95 -2.82
N ASP A 280 -21.63 19.14 -3.02
CA ASP A 280 -21.29 20.32 -2.19
C ASP A 280 -22.06 20.24 -0.87
N LEU A 281 -21.34 20.07 0.24
CA LEU A 281 -21.91 19.97 1.59
C LEU A 281 -22.23 21.33 2.21
N LYS A 282 -21.82 22.45 1.59
CA LYS A 282 -22.32 23.78 1.98
C LYS A 282 -23.78 23.98 1.58
N ASP A 283 -24.26 23.26 0.56
CA ASP A 283 -25.69 23.21 0.25
C ASP A 283 -26.34 22.04 1.00
N PRO A 284 -27.11 22.28 2.08
CA PRO A 284 -27.77 21.21 2.81
C PRO A 284 -28.81 20.46 1.98
N LYS A 285 -29.31 21.05 0.88
CA LYS A 285 -30.21 20.41 -0.08
C LYS A 285 -29.46 19.86 -1.30
N GLY A 286 -28.16 20.08 -1.37
CA GLY A 286 -27.28 19.62 -2.44
C GLY A 286 -27.34 18.10 -2.55
N LYS A 287 -27.52 17.60 -3.76
CA LYS A 287 -27.52 16.16 -4.07
C LYS A 287 -26.14 15.74 -4.55
N LEU A 288 -25.87 14.44 -4.45
CA LEU A 288 -24.70 13.83 -5.08
C LEU A 288 -24.86 13.94 -6.61
N GLN A 289 -23.97 14.71 -7.25
CA GLN A 289 -24.01 14.98 -8.68
C GLN A 289 -23.13 13.99 -9.43
N VAL A 290 -23.61 13.50 -10.55
CA VAL A 290 -22.83 12.70 -11.49
C VAL A 290 -21.88 13.63 -12.24
N ILE A 291 -20.58 13.37 -12.16
CA ILE A 291 -19.54 14.09 -12.90
C ILE A 291 -19.06 13.24 -14.08
N VAL A 292 -18.78 11.95 -13.83
CA VAL A 292 -18.46 10.95 -14.86
C VAL A 292 -19.21 9.66 -14.55
N SER A 293 -19.83 9.06 -15.55
CA SER A 293 -20.71 7.88 -15.43
C SER A 293 -20.25 6.65 -16.25
N ASN A 294 -18.98 6.61 -16.64
CA ASN A 294 -18.36 5.49 -17.36
C ASN A 294 -17.04 5.07 -16.70
N PHE A 295 -16.40 4.03 -17.24
CA PHE A 295 -15.13 3.47 -16.74
C PHE A 295 -13.98 3.60 -17.75
N ASP A 296 -14.11 4.47 -18.75
CA ASP A 296 -13.15 4.54 -19.85
C ASP A 296 -11.81 5.16 -19.41
N ASN A 297 -11.84 5.95 -18.33
CA ASN A 297 -10.73 6.74 -17.84
C ASN A 297 -10.77 6.81 -16.31
N GLU A 298 -9.67 7.24 -15.72
CA GLU A 298 -9.50 7.40 -14.28
C GLU A 298 -9.65 8.87 -13.89
N TYR A 299 -10.30 9.13 -12.75
CA TYR A 299 -10.58 10.46 -12.25
C TYR A 299 -10.44 10.51 -10.74
N ASN A 300 -9.45 11.28 -10.28
CA ASN A 300 -9.16 11.47 -8.86
C ASN A 300 -9.19 12.96 -8.54
N ILE A 301 -10.13 13.38 -7.69
CA ILE A 301 -10.11 14.76 -7.16
C ILE A 301 -8.91 14.88 -6.23
N ILE A 302 -8.02 15.81 -6.54
CA ILE A 302 -6.79 16.03 -5.80
C ILE A 302 -7.07 17.01 -4.65
N ASP A 303 -7.78 18.10 -4.95
CA ASP A 303 -8.06 19.19 -4.02
C ASP A 303 -9.15 20.13 -4.59
N ASN A 304 -9.50 21.18 -3.84
CA ASN A 304 -10.27 22.32 -4.33
C ASN A 304 -9.59 23.66 -4.02
N ASP A 305 -9.82 24.63 -4.91
CA ASP A 305 -9.51 26.03 -4.68
C ASP A 305 -10.81 26.83 -4.74
N SER A 306 -11.41 27.06 -3.57
CA SER A 306 -12.75 27.62 -3.43
C SER A 306 -13.84 26.77 -4.09
N ASP A 307 -14.39 27.18 -5.23
CA ASP A 307 -15.40 26.44 -5.99
C ASP A 307 -14.79 25.53 -7.07
N ARG A 308 -13.51 25.73 -7.38
CA ARG A 308 -12.81 25.02 -8.45
C ARG A 308 -12.24 23.71 -7.91
N LEU A 309 -12.69 22.59 -8.45
CA LEU A 309 -12.15 21.26 -8.17
C LEU A 309 -10.96 20.98 -9.09
N LEU A 310 -9.88 20.41 -8.54
CA LEU A 310 -8.72 19.93 -9.29
C LEU A 310 -8.81 18.40 -9.43
N VAL A 311 -8.63 17.88 -10.65
CA VAL A 311 -8.78 16.47 -10.95
C VAL A 311 -7.59 15.93 -11.75
N GLN A 312 -6.96 14.87 -11.25
CA GLN A 312 -6.00 14.06 -12.01
C GLN A 312 -6.79 13.10 -12.89
N THR A 313 -6.47 13.02 -14.18
CA THR A 313 -7.14 12.11 -15.10
C THR A 313 -6.26 11.71 -16.29
N ASN A 314 -6.54 10.54 -16.87
CA ASN A 314 -6.00 10.11 -18.16
C ASN A 314 -6.96 10.34 -19.34
N TRP A 315 -8.09 11.02 -19.12
CA TRP A 315 -9.06 11.35 -20.16
C TRP A 315 -8.43 12.17 -21.29
N GLY A 316 -8.29 11.57 -22.47
CA GLY A 316 -7.62 12.17 -23.63
C GLY A 316 -6.14 12.46 -23.41
N ALA A 317 -5.52 11.81 -22.42
CA ALA A 317 -4.13 11.99 -22.01
C ALA A 317 -3.60 10.68 -21.36
N PRO A 318 -3.19 9.66 -22.15
CA PRO A 318 -2.77 8.36 -21.63
C PRO A 318 -1.66 8.40 -20.57
N LYS A 319 -0.81 9.43 -20.56
CA LYS A 319 0.25 9.66 -19.57
C LYS A 319 -0.20 10.52 -18.39
N GLY A 320 -1.49 10.84 -18.31
CA GLY A 320 -2.09 11.62 -17.24
C GLY A 320 -1.93 13.13 -17.40
N ARG A 321 -2.89 13.87 -16.84
CA ARG A 321 -2.90 15.34 -16.77
C ARG A 321 -3.68 15.80 -15.54
N VAL A 322 -3.58 17.09 -15.20
CA VAL A 322 -4.44 17.73 -14.20
C VAL A 322 -5.37 18.71 -14.90
N MET A 323 -6.66 18.60 -14.60
CA MET A 323 -7.70 19.49 -15.08
C MET A 323 -8.42 20.16 -13.90
N SER A 324 -9.29 21.12 -14.22
CA SER A 324 -10.15 21.75 -13.25
C SER A 324 -11.55 22.02 -13.81
N PHE A 325 -12.53 22.02 -12.91
CA PHE A 325 -13.92 22.34 -13.23
C PHE A 325 -14.65 22.91 -12.00
N ASP A 326 -15.84 23.47 -12.23
CA ASP A 326 -16.79 23.90 -11.20
C ASP A 326 -18.02 22.99 -11.26
N LEU A 327 -18.64 22.65 -10.13
CA LEU A 327 -19.85 21.83 -10.10
C LEU A 327 -21.03 22.42 -10.90
N LYS A 328 -21.08 23.75 -11.03
CA LYS A 328 -22.09 24.45 -11.86
C LYS A 328 -21.82 24.26 -13.35
N ASN A 329 -20.55 24.11 -13.75
CA ASN A 329 -20.10 23.92 -15.13
C ASN A 329 -19.29 22.61 -15.23
N ARG A 330 -19.96 21.50 -14.92
CA ARG A 330 -19.32 20.19 -14.70
C ARG A 330 -19.15 19.32 -15.95
N GLU A 331 -19.71 19.73 -17.08
CA GLU A 331 -19.57 19.00 -18.35
C GLU A 331 -18.08 18.88 -18.73
N GLN A 332 -17.64 17.66 -19.06
CA GLN A 332 -16.22 17.39 -19.31
C GLN A 332 -15.61 18.25 -20.43
N SER A 333 -16.42 18.65 -21.41
CA SER A 333 -16.02 19.56 -22.49
C SER A 333 -15.62 20.96 -22.01
N ASP A 334 -16.10 21.39 -20.84
CA ASP A 334 -15.83 22.72 -20.29
C ASP A 334 -14.61 22.75 -19.37
N TRP A 335 -14.11 21.58 -18.97
CA TRP A 335 -12.97 21.45 -18.05
C TRP A 335 -11.73 22.15 -18.60
N LYS A 336 -10.97 22.79 -17.72
CA LYS A 336 -9.76 23.53 -18.08
C LYS A 336 -8.53 22.74 -17.70
N VAL A 337 -7.61 22.59 -18.64
CA VAL A 337 -6.29 21.99 -18.38
C VAL A 337 -5.53 22.91 -17.42
N VAL A 338 -5.03 22.32 -16.33
CA VAL A 338 -4.17 23.00 -15.34
C VAL A 338 -2.73 22.57 -15.55
N ILE A 339 -2.48 21.25 -15.61
CA ILE A 339 -1.19 20.68 -15.98
C ILE A 339 -1.42 19.80 -17.21
N PRO A 340 -0.83 20.12 -18.38
CA PRO A 340 -1.02 19.32 -19.58
C PRO A 340 -0.33 17.95 -19.46
N GLU A 341 -0.69 17.04 -20.37
CA GLU A 341 0.03 15.77 -20.52
C GLU A 341 1.49 16.03 -20.88
N ALA A 342 2.42 15.32 -20.22
CA ALA A 342 3.85 15.39 -20.48
C ALA A 342 4.34 14.13 -21.23
N GLU A 343 5.60 14.14 -21.67
CA GLU A 343 6.22 12.94 -22.25
C GLU A 343 6.40 11.80 -21.25
N THR A 344 6.45 12.14 -19.96
CA THR A 344 6.62 11.19 -18.86
C THR A 344 5.28 10.96 -18.16
N PRO A 345 4.90 9.72 -17.83
CA PRO A 345 3.68 9.44 -17.06
C PRO A 345 3.63 10.20 -15.74
N LEU A 346 2.52 10.90 -15.50
CA LEU A 346 2.16 11.50 -14.22
C LEU A 346 1.65 10.38 -13.30
N GLU A 347 2.36 10.14 -12.20
CA GLU A 347 2.08 9.08 -11.24
C GLU A 347 1.09 9.56 -10.16
N GLY A 348 1.29 10.76 -9.63
CA GLY A 348 0.41 11.29 -8.59
C GLY A 348 0.63 12.78 -8.32
N VAL A 349 -0.34 13.37 -7.62
CA VAL A 349 -0.29 14.76 -7.17
C VAL A 349 -0.60 14.82 -5.68
N SER A 350 0.26 15.47 -4.91
CA SER A 350 -0.01 15.84 -3.52
C SER A 350 -0.21 17.34 -3.42
N THR A 351 -1.17 17.80 -2.62
CA THR A 351 -1.35 19.21 -2.31
C THR A 351 -0.89 19.53 -0.90
N VAL A 352 -0.01 20.51 -0.76
CA VAL A 352 0.50 21.00 0.53
C VAL A 352 0.83 22.48 0.41
N GLY A 353 0.50 23.29 1.42
CA GLY A 353 0.91 24.70 1.42
C GLY A 353 0.34 25.52 0.26
N ARG A 354 -0.84 25.13 -0.26
CA ARG A 354 -1.42 25.66 -1.52
C ARG A 354 -0.49 25.50 -2.74
N LYS A 355 0.29 24.43 -2.78
CA LYS A 355 1.13 24.00 -3.91
C LYS A 355 0.74 22.59 -4.33
N MET A 356 1.05 22.24 -5.57
CA MET A 356 0.99 20.86 -6.07
C MET A 356 2.41 20.31 -6.19
N LEU A 357 2.69 19.18 -5.55
CA LEU A 357 3.88 18.38 -5.77
C LEU A 357 3.48 17.20 -6.66
N VAL A 358 3.97 17.22 -7.89
CA VAL A 358 3.58 16.32 -8.98
C VAL A 358 4.69 15.33 -9.23
N SER A 359 4.41 14.05 -8.98
CA SER A 359 5.32 12.94 -9.22
C SER A 359 5.14 12.41 -10.64
N TYR A 360 6.24 12.27 -11.35
CA TYR A 360 6.33 11.66 -12.67
C TYR A 360 7.21 10.40 -12.62
N LEU A 361 6.87 9.40 -13.43
CA LEU A 361 7.61 8.15 -13.53
C LEU A 361 8.48 8.15 -14.79
N LYS A 362 9.67 8.75 -14.69
CA LYS A 362 10.63 8.81 -15.80
C LYS A 362 11.44 7.53 -15.81
N ASP A 363 11.33 6.71 -16.85
CA ASP A 363 12.09 5.46 -16.96
C ASP A 363 12.09 4.66 -15.64
N ALA A 364 10.92 4.45 -15.04
CA ALA A 364 10.75 3.73 -13.76
C ALA A 364 11.46 4.34 -12.52
N HIS A 365 11.78 5.64 -12.50
CA HIS A 365 12.17 6.37 -11.29
C HIS A 365 11.37 7.67 -11.12
N SER A 366 11.29 8.15 -9.88
CA SER A 366 10.52 9.35 -9.55
C SER A 366 11.24 10.63 -10.00
N VAL A 367 10.50 11.54 -10.61
CA VAL A 367 10.85 12.95 -10.80
C VAL A 367 9.73 13.78 -10.19
N VAL A 368 10.05 14.72 -9.30
CA VAL A 368 9.04 15.53 -8.60
C VAL A 368 9.15 16.99 -9.01
N LEU A 369 8.04 17.54 -9.49
CA LEU A 369 7.92 18.95 -9.86
C LEU A 369 6.95 19.67 -8.94
N GLN A 370 7.27 20.91 -8.56
CA GLN A 370 6.39 21.78 -7.80
C GLN A 370 5.68 22.77 -8.73
N TYR A 371 4.36 22.88 -8.56
CA TYR A 371 3.49 23.82 -9.26
C TYR A 371 2.67 24.65 -8.26
N ASP A 372 2.21 25.83 -8.68
CA ASP A 372 1.10 26.49 -8.01
C ASP A 372 -0.26 25.87 -8.39
N LEU A 373 -1.35 26.26 -7.70
CA LEU A 373 -2.71 25.76 -7.98
C LEU A 373 -3.29 26.24 -9.33
N GLN A 374 -2.57 27.09 -10.06
CA GLN A 374 -2.94 27.55 -11.40
C GLN A 374 -2.20 26.77 -12.50
N GLY A 375 -1.30 25.84 -12.12
CA GLY A 375 -0.57 25.00 -13.05
C GLY A 375 0.72 25.62 -13.56
N LYS A 376 1.19 26.72 -12.96
CA LYS A 376 2.51 27.27 -13.27
C LYS A 376 3.57 26.45 -12.56
N MET A 377 4.47 25.85 -13.35
CA MET A 377 5.65 25.16 -12.81
C MET A 377 6.56 26.16 -12.11
N GLU A 378 6.93 25.86 -10.87
CA GLU A 378 7.81 26.70 -10.05
C GLU A 378 9.24 26.18 -10.04
N ARG A 379 9.42 24.85 -9.90
CA ARG A 379 10.73 24.18 -9.87
C ARG A 379 10.62 22.66 -9.95
N GLU A 380 11.76 22.02 -10.20
CA GLU A 380 11.99 20.61 -9.91
C GLU A 380 12.55 20.44 -8.48
N ILE A 381 12.10 19.41 -7.76
CA ILE A 381 12.63 19.06 -6.44
C ILE A 381 13.81 18.12 -6.63
N THR A 382 15.00 18.54 -6.20
CA THR A 382 16.22 17.71 -6.30
C THR A 382 16.12 16.51 -5.36
N LEU A 383 15.99 15.31 -5.94
CA LEU A 383 16.06 14.04 -5.22
C LEU A 383 17.51 13.57 -5.08
N PRO A 384 17.84 12.71 -4.09
CA PRO A 384 19.20 12.22 -3.87
C PRO A 384 19.82 11.44 -5.03
N GLY A 385 19.01 10.87 -5.93
CA GLY A 385 19.46 10.11 -7.09
C GLY A 385 18.32 9.37 -7.78
N ILE A 386 18.65 8.32 -8.54
CA ILE A 386 17.66 7.42 -9.16
C ILE A 386 17.06 6.55 -8.06
N GLY A 387 15.73 6.63 -7.90
CA GLY A 387 15.00 5.88 -6.89
C GLY A 387 13.53 6.27 -6.86
N THR A 388 12.92 5.99 -5.72
CA THR A 388 11.50 6.28 -5.47
C THR A 388 11.38 7.37 -4.42
N SER A 389 10.63 8.42 -4.74
CA SER A 389 10.14 9.37 -3.75
C SER A 389 8.79 8.88 -3.22
N GLY A 390 8.64 8.77 -1.91
CA GLY A 390 7.33 8.60 -1.30
C GLY A 390 6.47 9.86 -1.43
N SER A 391 5.18 9.71 -1.10
CA SER A 391 4.21 10.81 -1.13
C SER A 391 4.57 11.93 -0.16
N PHE A 392 4.06 13.12 -0.47
CA PHE A 392 4.20 14.32 0.33
C PHE A 392 2.90 14.52 1.13
N SER A 393 3.00 14.65 2.45
CA SER A 393 1.82 14.82 3.31
C SER A 393 1.94 16.09 4.15
N GLY A 394 0.94 16.96 4.07
CA GLY A 394 0.85 18.21 4.83
C GLY A 394 -0.51 18.86 4.65
N LYS A 395 -0.68 20.05 5.20
CA LYS A 395 -1.93 20.83 5.22
C LYS A 395 -1.81 22.13 4.39
N PRO A 396 -2.88 22.90 4.10
CA PRO A 396 -2.82 24.07 3.22
C PRO A 396 -2.01 25.22 3.81
N GLY A 397 -1.90 25.27 5.14
CA GLY A 397 -1.13 26.27 5.88
C GLY A 397 0.34 25.93 6.06
N ASP A 398 0.79 24.75 5.61
CA ASP A 398 2.17 24.33 5.81
C ASP A 398 3.12 24.98 4.82
N THR A 399 4.28 25.39 5.33
CA THR A 399 5.40 25.91 4.52
C THR A 399 6.47 24.86 4.29
N GLN A 400 6.33 23.71 4.95
CA GLN A 400 7.30 22.62 4.96
C GLN A 400 6.57 21.29 4.92
N VAL A 401 7.18 20.31 4.26
CA VAL A 401 6.62 18.97 4.12
C VAL A 401 7.70 17.92 4.30
N TYR A 402 7.32 16.74 4.78
CA TYR A 402 8.21 15.59 4.85
C TYR A 402 7.93 14.64 3.70
N TYR A 403 8.99 14.06 3.15
CA TYR A 403 8.90 12.97 2.19
C TYR A 403 9.98 11.94 2.46
N THR A 404 9.80 10.74 1.91
CA THR A 404 10.80 9.69 1.97
C THR A 404 11.46 9.51 0.62
N PHE A 405 12.72 9.13 0.59
CA PHE A 405 13.38 8.66 -0.62
C PHE A 405 14.13 7.36 -0.35
N ALA A 406 14.04 6.42 -1.29
CA ALA A 406 14.74 5.15 -1.23
C ALA A 406 15.21 4.73 -2.64
N SER A 407 16.27 3.93 -2.69
CA SER A 407 16.68 3.18 -3.88
C SER A 407 17.23 1.81 -3.46
N PHE A 408 17.59 0.96 -4.42
CA PHE A 408 18.16 -0.35 -4.11
C PHE A 408 19.42 -0.30 -3.23
N THR A 409 20.19 0.80 -3.31
CA THR A 409 21.43 1.01 -2.55
C THR A 409 21.36 2.28 -1.69
N TYR A 410 20.16 2.81 -1.45
CA TYR A 410 19.94 4.00 -0.64
C TYR A 410 18.78 3.73 0.32
N PRO A 411 19.03 3.62 1.65
CA PRO A 411 17.98 3.26 2.58
C PRO A 411 16.88 4.33 2.62
N THR A 412 15.67 3.92 3.00
CA THR A 412 14.55 4.84 3.19
C THR A 412 14.95 5.97 4.15
N THR A 413 15.12 7.16 3.58
CA THR A 413 15.59 8.35 4.28
C THR A 413 14.47 9.39 4.25
N ILE A 414 14.24 10.05 5.37
CA ILE A 414 13.25 11.10 5.51
C ILE A 414 13.94 12.44 5.24
N PHE A 415 13.33 13.23 4.37
CA PHE A 415 13.75 14.59 4.06
C PHE A 415 12.65 15.58 4.47
N LYS A 416 13.07 16.75 4.94
CA LYS A 416 12.21 17.91 5.17
C LYS A 416 12.42 18.90 4.03
N LEU A 417 11.37 19.14 3.25
CA LEU A 417 11.34 20.07 2.12
C LEU A 417 10.71 21.40 2.56
N ASP A 418 11.41 22.50 2.29
CA ASP A 418 10.87 23.85 2.39
C ASP A 418 10.19 24.26 1.08
N LEU A 419 8.88 24.51 1.09
CA LEU A 419 8.07 24.75 -0.12
C LEU A 419 8.33 26.12 -0.76
N ILE A 420 8.92 27.06 -0.02
CA ILE A 420 9.20 28.41 -0.51
C ILE A 420 10.50 28.40 -1.30
N SER A 421 11.57 27.89 -0.69
CA SER A 421 12.91 27.83 -1.27
C SER A 421 13.14 26.61 -2.18
N GLY A 422 12.37 25.53 -2.00
CA GLY A 422 12.58 24.26 -2.68
C GLY A 422 13.72 23.41 -2.10
N LYS A 423 14.27 23.78 -0.95
CA LYS A 423 15.42 23.09 -0.34
C LYS A 423 14.98 21.87 0.47
N SER A 424 15.48 20.69 0.11
CA SER A 424 15.41 19.49 0.94
C SER A 424 16.56 19.44 1.95
N THR A 425 16.25 19.07 3.18
CA THR A 425 17.22 18.84 4.26
C THR A 425 17.01 17.45 4.83
N LEU A 426 18.11 16.76 5.17
CA LEU A 426 18.04 15.47 5.83
C LEU A 426 17.31 15.61 7.17
N HIS A 427 16.26 14.83 7.38
CA HIS A 427 15.54 14.75 8.65
C HIS A 427 15.98 13.53 9.46
N GLU A 428 15.93 12.35 8.83
CA GLU A 428 16.31 11.09 9.46
C GLU A 428 16.85 10.12 8.40
N GLN A 429 17.93 9.42 8.70
CA GLN A 429 18.44 8.31 7.92
C GLN A 429 18.75 7.15 8.85
N PRO A 430 18.29 5.93 8.55
CA PRO A 430 18.57 4.78 9.40
C PRO A 430 20.06 4.42 9.35
N GLY A 431 20.61 3.99 10.48
CA GLY A 431 21.89 3.30 10.52
C GLY A 431 21.78 1.90 9.91
N LEU A 432 22.74 1.52 9.06
CA LEU A 432 22.77 0.23 8.39
C LEU A 432 23.95 -0.61 8.87
N ASP A 433 23.75 -1.93 8.93
CA ASP A 433 24.80 -2.94 9.21
C ASP A 433 25.49 -3.46 7.92
N PHE A 434 25.46 -2.65 6.87
CA PHE A 434 26.23 -2.89 5.65
C PHE A 434 26.54 -1.56 4.96
N ASP A 435 27.59 -1.55 4.14
CA ASP A 435 27.99 -0.40 3.34
C ASP A 435 27.19 -0.40 2.01
N PRO A 436 26.28 0.57 1.79
CA PRO A 436 25.54 0.65 0.53
C PRO A 436 26.45 1.04 -0.65
N GLU A 437 27.55 1.73 -0.40
CA GLU A 437 28.51 2.14 -1.44
C GLU A 437 29.30 0.97 -2.00
N ALA A 438 29.28 -0.20 -1.34
CA ALA A 438 29.84 -1.43 -1.87
C ALA A 438 29.01 -2.01 -3.05
N TYR A 439 27.82 -1.48 -3.30
CA TYR A 439 26.89 -1.94 -4.34
C TYR A 439 26.68 -0.89 -5.42
N GLU A 440 26.27 -1.32 -6.61
CA GLU A 440 25.85 -0.45 -7.69
C GLU A 440 24.53 -0.95 -8.29
N THR A 441 23.72 0.00 -8.75
CA THR A 441 22.52 -0.27 -9.55
C THR A 441 22.72 0.28 -10.94
N LYS A 442 22.51 -0.56 -11.96
CA LYS A 442 22.49 -0.16 -13.36
C LYS A 442 21.07 -0.24 -13.89
N GLN A 443 20.62 0.84 -14.49
CA GLN A 443 19.44 0.81 -15.34
C GLN A 443 19.84 0.44 -16.76
N VAL A 444 19.19 -0.59 -17.31
CA VAL A 444 19.39 -1.03 -18.70
C VAL A 444 18.04 -1.08 -19.41
N PHE A 445 18.09 -1.08 -20.75
CA PHE A 445 16.92 -1.32 -21.60
C PHE A 445 17.20 -2.51 -22.51
N PHE A 446 16.39 -3.56 -22.39
CA PHE A 446 16.50 -4.74 -23.26
C PHE A 446 15.33 -4.81 -24.24
N GLU A 447 15.51 -5.52 -25.35
CA GLU A 447 14.44 -5.75 -26.32
C GLU A 447 13.62 -6.97 -25.95
N SER A 448 12.30 -6.79 -25.85
CA SER A 448 11.36 -7.90 -25.82
C SER A 448 11.24 -8.56 -27.19
N LYS A 449 10.45 -9.66 -27.27
CA LYS A 449 10.21 -10.43 -28.50
C LYS A 449 9.71 -9.55 -29.66
N ASP A 450 8.91 -8.54 -29.36
CA ASP A 450 8.30 -7.59 -30.31
C ASP A 450 9.13 -6.32 -30.55
N LYS A 451 10.36 -6.25 -30.00
CA LYS A 451 11.27 -5.09 -30.04
C LYS A 451 10.93 -3.93 -29.12
N THR A 452 9.88 -4.06 -28.28
CA THR A 452 9.62 -3.10 -27.20
C THR A 452 10.83 -3.03 -26.27
N LYS A 453 11.29 -1.82 -25.97
CA LYS A 453 12.36 -1.57 -24.99
C LYS A 453 11.78 -1.64 -23.58
N VAL A 454 12.28 -2.57 -22.77
CA VAL A 454 11.82 -2.78 -21.40
C VAL A 454 12.93 -2.33 -20.44
N PRO A 455 12.67 -1.38 -19.51
CA PRO A 455 13.63 -0.98 -18.50
C PRO A 455 13.83 -2.08 -17.46
N MET A 456 15.06 -2.26 -16.99
CA MET A 456 15.41 -3.18 -15.91
C MET A 456 16.49 -2.58 -15.03
N PHE A 457 16.32 -2.67 -13.71
CA PHE A 457 17.35 -2.35 -12.74
C PHE A 457 18.11 -3.62 -12.36
N ILE A 458 19.43 -3.59 -12.44
CA ILE A 458 20.31 -4.68 -12.04
C ILE A 458 21.18 -4.16 -10.89
N THR A 459 20.99 -4.72 -9.69
CA THR A 459 21.74 -4.34 -8.49
C THR A 459 22.67 -5.46 -8.07
N TYR A 460 23.94 -5.14 -7.86
CA TYR A 460 24.96 -6.11 -7.45
C TYR A 460 26.14 -5.43 -6.75
N LYS A 461 26.99 -6.23 -6.11
CA LYS A 461 28.22 -5.76 -5.45
C LYS A 461 29.23 -5.29 -6.50
N LYS A 462 29.83 -4.11 -6.30
CA LYS A 462 30.88 -3.56 -7.18
C LYS A 462 32.06 -4.54 -7.29
N GLY A 463 32.64 -4.62 -8.50
CA GLY A 463 33.76 -5.52 -8.79
C GLY A 463 33.39 -6.98 -9.04
N MET A 464 32.09 -7.32 -9.07
CA MET A 464 31.63 -8.65 -9.46
C MET A 464 32.00 -8.97 -10.92
N GLU A 465 32.57 -10.14 -11.16
CA GLU A 465 32.87 -10.61 -12.50
C GLU A 465 31.58 -10.97 -13.27
N LEU A 466 31.40 -10.40 -14.46
CA LEU A 466 30.25 -10.68 -15.33
C LEU A 466 30.52 -11.92 -16.19
N ASN A 467 30.64 -13.08 -15.55
CA ASN A 467 31.06 -14.35 -16.18
C ASN A 467 29.92 -15.36 -16.45
N GLY A 468 28.66 -14.96 -16.22
CA GLY A 468 27.47 -15.80 -16.45
C GLY A 468 27.21 -16.87 -15.38
N LYS A 469 27.95 -16.87 -14.27
CA LYS A 469 27.80 -17.85 -13.17
C LYS A 469 27.27 -17.26 -11.87
N ASN A 470 26.96 -15.96 -11.85
CA ASN A 470 26.44 -15.29 -10.68
C ASN A 470 25.03 -15.81 -10.37
N PRO A 471 24.74 -16.25 -9.13
CA PRO A 471 23.38 -16.54 -8.72
C PRO A 471 22.52 -15.28 -8.87
N THR A 472 21.45 -15.37 -9.66
CA THR A 472 20.58 -14.23 -10.00
C THR A 472 19.15 -14.52 -9.61
N TRP A 473 18.54 -13.56 -8.91
CA TRP A 473 17.09 -13.48 -8.73
C TRP A 473 16.59 -12.40 -9.69
N LEU A 474 15.70 -12.78 -10.61
CA LEU A 474 15.04 -11.90 -11.58
C LEU A 474 13.55 -11.84 -11.26
#